data_AF-A0AB39TVU1-F1
#
_entry.id   AF-A0AB39TVU1-F1
#
_cell.length_a   1.000
_cell.length_b   1.000
_cell.length_c   1.000
_cell.angle_alpha   90.00
_cell.angle_beta   90.00
_cell.angle_gamma   90.00
#
_symmetry.space_group_name_H-M   'P 1'
#
loop_
_entity.id
_entity.type
_entity.pdbx_description
1 polymer ?
#
loop_
_entity_poly.entity_id
_entity_poly.type
_entity_poly.pdbx_seq_one_letter_code
_entity_poly.pdbx_strand_id
1 'polypeptide(L)'
;MNAWLLAAAFLAAGGLGPCLLVGLRGAPHARLAGLNLAAAAASAVLLLLAQGFSRTSYTDLALDLAVLAPAGTLVFTRFLAGDER
;
A
#
# COMPACT_ATOMS: atom_id res chain seq x y z
N MET A 1 -14.25 17.06 14.21
CA MET A 1 -14.00 16.21 13.01
C MET A 1 -12.73 16.72 12.36
N ASN A 2 -11.62 16.01 12.52
CA ASN A 2 -10.31 16.48 12.03
C ASN A 2 -10.26 16.37 10.51
N ALA A 3 -9.90 17.46 9.81
CA ALA A 3 -9.75 17.48 8.35
C ALA A 3 -8.81 16.38 7.84
N TRP A 4 -7.84 15.98 8.67
CA TRP A 4 -6.92 14.85 8.44
C TRP A 4 -7.62 13.48 8.36
N LEU A 5 -8.67 13.24 9.13
CA LEU A 5 -9.46 12.01 9.04
C LEU A 5 -10.28 11.94 7.75
N LEU A 6 -10.81 13.09 7.30
CA LEU A 6 -11.49 13.19 6.01
C LEU A 6 -10.51 12.97 4.85
N ALA A 7 -9.31 13.57 4.91
CA ALA A 7 -8.27 13.35 3.91
C ALA A 7 -7.82 11.88 3.85
N ALA A 8 -7.64 11.23 5.01
CA ALA A 8 -7.32 9.81 5.08
C ALA A 8 -8.42 8.91 4.50
N ALA A 9 -9.69 9.20 4.81
CA ALA A 9 -10.82 8.47 4.24
C ALA A 9 -10.92 8.66 2.72
N PHE A 10 -10.68 9.87 2.22
CA PHE A 10 -10.70 10.15 0.78
C PHE A 10 -9.54 9.44 0.04
N LEU A 11 -8.35 9.42 0.64
CA LEU A 11 -7.19 8.72 0.07
C LEU A 11 -7.37 7.20 0.14
N ALA A 12 -7.98 6.67 1.20
CA ALA A 12 -8.31 5.26 1.32
C ALA A 12 -9.36 4.82 0.30
N ALA A 13 -10.46 5.58 0.18
CA ALA A 13 -11.53 5.28 -0.77
C ALA A 13 -11.09 5.48 -2.23
N GLY A 14 -10.37 6.56 -2.51
CA GLY A 14 -9.98 6.97 -3.86
C GLY A 14 -8.67 6.35 -4.38
N GLY A 15 -7.72 6.05 -3.51
CA GLY A 15 -6.41 5.49 -3.90
C GLY A 15 -6.31 3.99 -3.66
N LEU A 16 -6.75 3.52 -2.50
CA LEU A 16 -6.60 2.13 -2.06
C LEU A 16 -7.61 1.21 -2.76
N GLY A 17 -8.86 1.64 -2.90
CA GLY A 17 -9.91 0.92 -3.61
C GLY A 17 -9.54 0.50 -5.05
N PRO A 18 -9.18 1.44 -5.95
CA PRO A 18 -8.80 1.09 -7.31
C PRO A 18 -7.47 0.31 -7.39
N CYS A 19 -6.48 0.60 -6.54
CA CYS A 19 -5.24 -0.18 -6.50
C CYS A 19 -5.48 -1.63 -6.09
N LEU A 20 -6.38 -1.89 -5.14
CA LEU A 20 -6.75 -3.24 -4.72
C LEU A 20 -7.53 -3.98 -5.82
N LEU A 21 -8.41 -3.27 -6.53
CA LEU A 21 -9.14 -3.83 -7.67
C LEU A 21 -8.21 -4.26 -8.81
N VAL A 22 -7.17 -3.46 -9.10
CA VAL A 22 -6.13 -3.80 -10.10
C VAL A 22 -5.19 -4.89 -9.58
N GLY A 23 -4.85 -4.91 -8.29
CA GLY A 23 -4.06 -5.98 -7.66
C GLY A 23 -4.77 -7.35 -7.67
N LEU A 24 -6.10 -7.35 -7.63
CA LEU A 24 -6.92 -8.56 -7.67
C LEU A 24 -7.29 -9.02 -9.08
N ARG A 25 -7.18 -8.17 -10.11
CA ARG A 25 -7.55 -8.47 -11.51
C ARG A 25 -6.39 -8.23 -12.47
N GLY A 26 -5.97 -9.26 -13.21
CA GLY A 26 -5.03 -9.14 -14.32
C GLY A 26 -3.91 -10.18 -14.32
N ALA A 27 -2.96 -10.01 -15.24
CA ALA A 27 -1.76 -10.86 -15.35
C ALA A 27 -0.91 -10.79 -14.05
N PRO A 28 -0.13 -11.82 -13.72
CA PRO A 28 0.62 -11.89 -12.46
C PRO A 28 1.52 -10.66 -12.20
N HIS A 29 2.11 -10.09 -13.27
CA HIS A 29 2.90 -8.85 -13.20
C HIS A 29 2.05 -7.63 -12.83
N ALA A 30 0.86 -7.49 -13.41
CA ALA A 30 -0.06 -6.40 -13.11
C ALA A 30 -0.61 -6.48 -11.68
N ARG A 31 -0.82 -7.71 -11.17
CA ARG A 31 -1.23 -7.95 -9.79
C ARG A 31 -0.17 -7.50 -8.78
N LEU A 32 1.11 -7.79 -9.06
CA LEU A 32 2.24 -7.35 -8.23
C LEU A 32 2.41 -5.83 -8.24
N ALA A 33 2.32 -5.20 -9.41
CA ALA A 33 2.36 -3.73 -9.51
C ALA A 33 1.20 -3.07 -8.75
N GLY A 34 -0.02 -3.63 -8.87
CA GLY A 34 -1.20 -3.16 -8.14
C GLY A 34 -1.08 -3.32 -6.62
N LEU A 35 -0.53 -4.45 -6.15
CA LEU A 35 -0.28 -4.68 -4.73
C LEU A 35 0.74 -3.69 -4.14
N ASN A 36 1.83 -3.43 -4.86
CA ASN A 36 2.87 -2.50 -4.41
C ASN A 36 2.34 -1.06 -4.34
N LEU A 37 1.56 -0.64 -5.34
CA LEU A 37 0.86 0.65 -5.31
C LEU A 37 -0.17 0.74 -4.17
N ALA A 38 -0.92 -0.33 -3.91
CA ALA A 38 -1.86 -0.39 -2.80
C ALA A 38 -1.17 -0.27 -1.44
N ALA A 39 0.01 -0.89 -1.27
CA ALA A 39 0.78 -0.80 -0.06
C ALA A 39 1.38 0.61 0.17
N ALA A 40 1.88 1.26 -0.89
CA ALA A 40 2.32 2.66 -0.80
C ALA A 40 1.17 3.61 -0.43
N ALA A 41 -0.01 3.39 -1.01
CA ALA A 41 -1.22 4.13 -0.64
C ALA A 41 -1.63 3.88 0.82
N ALA A 42 -1.52 2.64 1.30
CA ALA A 42 -1.79 2.29 2.70
C ALA A 42 -0.81 2.96 3.66
N SER A 43 0.49 3.01 3.35
CA SER A 43 1.48 3.76 4.13
C SER A 43 1.13 5.25 4.22
N ALA A 44 0.72 5.86 3.10
CA ALA A 44 0.29 7.26 3.09
C ALA A 44 -0.96 7.49 3.96
N VAL A 45 -1.94 6.59 3.91
CA VAL A 45 -3.13 6.64 4.79
C VAL A 45 -2.73 6.53 6.27
N LEU A 46 -1.81 5.63 6.62
CA LEU A 46 -1.32 5.48 8.00
C LEU A 46 -0.58 6.73 8.50
N LEU A 47 0.20 7.41 7.65
CA LEU A 47 0.84 8.69 7.98
C LEU A 47 -0.20 9.80 8.23
N LEU A 48 -1.23 9.90 7.39
CA LEU A 48 -2.34 10.86 7.62
C LEU A 48 -3.10 10.55 8.92
N LEU A 49 -3.28 9.28 9.26
CA LEU A 49 -3.91 8.84 10.51
C LEU A 49 -3.05 9.17 11.73
N ALA A 50 -1.72 9.00 11.63
CA ALA A 50 -0.77 9.37 12.68
C ALA A 50 -0.87 10.86 13.05
N GLN A 51 -0.98 11.72 12.02
CA GLN A 51 -1.18 13.16 12.18
C GLN A 51 -2.58 13.49 12.76
N GLY A 52 -3.62 12.78 12.33
CA GLY A 52 -4.99 13.00 12.80
C GLY A 52 -5.26 12.58 14.26
N PHE A 53 -4.50 11.60 14.78
CA PHE A 53 -4.60 11.08 16.15
C PHE A 53 -3.50 11.58 17.09
N SER A 54 -2.54 12.38 16.62
CA SER A 54 -1.33 12.80 17.37
C SER A 54 -0.61 11.64 18.07
N ARG A 55 -0.67 10.44 17.49
CA ARG A 55 -0.04 9.22 18.02
C ARG A 55 1.07 8.77 17.08
N THR A 56 2.31 8.89 17.54
CA THR A 56 3.52 8.47 16.82
C THR A 56 3.55 6.99 16.47
N SER A 57 2.84 6.14 17.22
CA SER A 57 2.79 4.68 16.99
C SER A 57 2.29 4.28 15.60
N TYR A 58 1.49 5.12 14.91
CA TYR A 58 1.03 4.83 13.54
C TYR A 58 2.10 5.15 12.47
N THR A 59 3.12 5.93 12.81
CA THR A 59 4.23 6.29 11.91
C THR A 59 5.17 5.09 11.72
N ASP A 60 5.41 4.33 12.79
CA ASP A 60 6.24 3.13 12.78
C ASP A 60 5.65 2.06 11.86
N LEU A 61 4.35 1.78 12.01
CA LEU A 61 3.62 0.88 11.11
C LEU A 61 3.65 1.34 9.64
N ALA A 62 3.55 2.65 9.38
CA ALA A 62 3.61 3.16 8.01
C ALA A 62 4.98 2.92 7.37
N LEU A 63 6.03 3.06 8.18
CA LEU A 63 7.42 2.86 7.77
C LEU A 63 7.69 1.38 7.48
N ASP A 64 7.29 0.49 8.39
CA ASP A 64 7.43 -0.95 8.23
C ASP A 64 6.70 -1.44 6.98
N LEU A 65 5.47 -0.98 6.76
CA LEU A 65 4.70 -1.35 5.57
C LEU A 65 5.36 -0.86 4.28
N ALA A 66 5.95 0.35 4.31
CA ALA A 66 6.64 0.95 3.15
C ALA A 66 7.94 0.21 2.81
N VAL A 67 8.62 -0.39 3.80
CA VAL A 67 9.83 -1.21 3.58
C VAL A 67 9.46 -2.63 3.17
N LEU A 68 8.44 -3.23 3.80
CA LEU A 68 8.09 -4.63 3.57
C LEU A 68 7.41 -4.86 2.20
N ALA A 69 6.64 -3.88 1.72
CA ALA A 69 5.96 -3.98 0.43
C ALA A 69 6.89 -4.16 -0.80
N PRO A 70 7.94 -3.34 -0.99
CA PRO A 70 8.90 -3.56 -2.07
C PRO A 70 9.71 -4.84 -1.86
N ALA A 71 10.07 -5.18 -0.62
CA ALA A 71 10.78 -6.42 -0.31
C ALA A 71 9.97 -7.66 -0.72
N GLY A 72 8.68 -7.73 -0.37
CA GLY A 72 7.79 -8.82 -0.78
C GLY A 72 7.60 -8.89 -2.29
N THR A 73 7.47 -7.73 -2.96
CA THR A 73 7.35 -7.65 -4.42
C THR A 73 8.60 -8.21 -5.13
N LEU A 74 9.80 -7.92 -4.61
CA LEU A 74 11.06 -8.46 -5.15
C LEU A 74 11.17 -9.99 -5.01
N VAL A 75 10.67 -10.55 -3.91
CA VAL A 75 10.63 -12.01 -3.72
C VAL A 75 9.69 -12.65 -4.74
N PHE A 76 8.47 -12.13 -4.90
CA PHE A 76 7.51 -12.68 -5.87
C PHE A 76 7.95 -12.51 -7.33
N THR A 77 8.52 -11.35 -7.68
CA THR A 77 9.08 -11.15 -9.02
C THR A 77 10.23 -12.11 -9.31
N ARG A 78 11.07 -12.43 -8.31
CA ARG A 78 12.12 -13.45 -8.45
C ARG A 78 11.56 -14.86 -8.69
N PHE A 79 10.51 -15.25 -7.96
CA PHE A 79 9.85 -16.54 -8.20
C PHE A 79 9.25 -16.62 -9.61
N LEU A 80 8.61 -15.53 -10.05
CA LEU A 80 7.96 -15.47 -11.34
C LEU A 80 8.97 -15.49 -12.50
N ALA A 81 10.09 -14.78 -12.36
CA ALA A 81 11.20 -14.83 -13.32
C ALA A 81 11.93 -16.19 -13.34
N GLY A 82 11.74 -17.03 -12.31
CA GLY A 82 12.30 -18.38 -12.25
C GLY A 82 11.46 -19.44 -12.95
N ASP A 83 10.15 -19.21 -13.12
CA ASP A 83 9.20 -20.11 -13.80
C ASP A 83 9.27 -20.00 -15.34
N GLU A 84 9.84 -18.90 -15.84
CA GLU A 84 10.04 -18.63 -17.28
C GLU A 84 11.31 -19.28 -17.87
N ARG A 85 12.01 -20.16 -17.13
CA ARG A 85 13.19 -20.90 -17.59
C ARG A 85 12.93 -22.40 -17.68
#